data_AF-S4WAI5-F1
#
_entry.id   AF-S4WAI5-F1
#
_cell.length_a   1.000
_cell.length_b   1.000
_cell.length_c   1.000
_cell.angle_alpha   90.00
_cell.angle_beta   90.00
_cell.angle_gamma   90.00
#
_symmetry.space_group_name_H-M   'P 1'
#
loop_
_entity.id
_entity.type
_entity.pdbx_description
1 polymer ?
#
loop_
_entity_poly.entity_id
_entity_poly.type
_entity_poly.pdbx_seq_one_letter_code
_entity_poly.pdbx_strand_id
1 'polypeptide(L)'
;MQKYITRVVLCSSILLLSACGSLSEMKTAGTSGSVTEVMQANADVKALLQKAETLPTFEYVDNNTQYTAYLNGQPELIKVSNGSDNKLFFYKGGKVSVVQENGKVHNIDAANQAQKALVAEAMKLYKMLGSNNADKGVVNVKTGNDAKLNYLCIAKIQQVAQTSRVFRSSANHANSNSRLTADVRLNGNRFHKMDCRLAGNRVAKLSLIKK
;
A
#
# COMPACT_ATOMS: atom_id res chain seq x y z
N MET A 1 -61.33 -21.89 14.38
CA MET A 1 -60.67 -22.97 15.15
C MET A 1 -59.60 -22.35 16.03
N GLN A 2 -59.94 -22.15 17.30
CA GLN A 2 -59.04 -21.72 18.39
C GLN A 2 -58.21 -22.91 18.86
N LYS A 3 -56.88 -22.76 19.02
CA LYS A 3 -56.10 -23.65 19.89
C LYS A 3 -54.96 -22.91 20.62
N TYR A 4 -55.25 -22.69 21.91
CA TYR A 4 -54.48 -22.83 23.15
C TYR A 4 -53.03 -22.33 23.30
N ILE A 5 -52.92 -21.50 24.33
CA ILE A 5 -51.75 -21.07 25.12
C ILE A 5 -51.25 -22.22 26.00
N THR A 6 -49.93 -22.33 26.16
CA THR A 6 -49.33 -22.99 27.35
C THR A 6 -48.15 -22.15 27.86
N ARG A 7 -48.24 -21.73 29.12
CA ARG A 7 -47.19 -21.09 29.92
C ARG A 7 -46.42 -22.14 30.73
N VAL A 8 -45.09 -22.00 30.86
CA VAL A 8 -44.24 -22.48 31.97
C VAL A 8 -43.00 -21.56 31.97
N VAL A 9 -42.83 -20.54 32.82
CA VAL A 9 -42.47 -20.45 34.26
C VAL A 9 -41.04 -20.93 34.61
N LEU A 10 -40.20 -19.92 34.88
CA LEU A 10 -39.05 -19.77 35.80
C LEU A 10 -38.10 -20.94 36.13
N CYS A 11 -36.79 -20.64 36.07
CA CYS A 11 -35.97 -20.55 37.29
C CYS A 11 -34.68 -19.75 37.05
N SER A 12 -34.59 -18.61 37.75
CA SER A 12 -33.44 -17.74 37.91
C SER A 12 -32.46 -18.29 38.95
N SER A 13 -31.16 -18.09 38.75
CA SER A 13 -30.15 -18.15 39.82
C SER A 13 -28.97 -17.25 39.44
N ILE A 14 -28.87 -16.12 40.13
CA ILE A 14 -27.74 -15.20 40.14
C ILE A 14 -26.78 -15.72 41.20
N LEU A 15 -25.54 -16.05 40.83
CA LEU A 15 -24.45 -16.25 41.79
C LEU A 15 -23.60 -14.98 41.81
N LEU A 16 -23.92 -14.09 42.75
CA LEU A 16 -23.04 -13.03 43.21
C LEU A 16 -22.08 -13.63 44.24
N LEU A 17 -20.81 -13.80 43.87
CA LEU A 17 -19.73 -14.04 44.83
C LEU A 17 -19.14 -12.69 45.25
N SER A 18 -19.60 -12.23 46.41
CA SER A 18 -18.96 -11.20 47.22
C SER A 18 -17.82 -11.80 48.03
N ALA A 19 -16.63 -11.22 47.93
CA ALA A 19 -15.61 -11.32 48.98
C ALA A 19 -14.90 -9.97 49.10
N CYS A 20 -15.01 -9.38 50.29
CA CYS A 20 -14.25 -8.23 50.78
C CYS A 20 -12.91 -8.68 51.37
N GLY A 21 -11.96 -7.74 51.42
CA GLY A 21 -10.72 -7.80 52.22
C GLY A 21 -9.50 -8.09 51.35
N SER A 22 -8.40 -7.34 51.36
CA SER A 22 -7.88 -6.37 52.33
C SER A 22 -6.93 -5.38 51.66
N LEU A 23 -6.89 -4.16 52.19
CA LEU A 23 -5.86 -3.16 51.95
C LEU A 23 -4.47 -3.71 52.31
N SER A 24 -3.52 -3.63 51.40
CA SER A 24 -2.08 -3.65 51.72
C SER A 24 -1.39 -2.59 50.87
N GLU A 25 -1.07 -1.46 51.50
CA GLU A 25 0.03 -0.62 51.04
C GLU A 25 1.33 -1.41 51.20
N MET A 26 2.02 -1.65 50.10
CA MET A 26 3.43 -2.04 50.13
C MET A 26 4.17 -1.19 49.10
N LYS A 27 4.96 -0.28 49.64
CA LYS A 27 5.94 0.54 48.92
C LYS A 27 7.15 -0.33 48.62
N THR A 28 7.38 -0.64 47.35
CA THR A 28 8.69 -1.08 46.85
C THR A 28 8.96 -0.45 45.49
N ALA A 29 10.10 0.21 45.39
CA ALA A 29 10.66 0.75 44.17
C ALA A 29 10.94 -0.38 43.15
N GLY A 30 10.71 -0.13 41.86
CA GLY A 30 11.03 -1.10 40.80
C GLY A 30 10.50 -0.74 39.42
N THR A 31 11.31 0.00 38.66
CA THR A 31 11.68 -0.24 37.26
C THR A 31 10.61 -0.63 36.21
N SER A 32 10.47 0.27 35.22
CA SER A 32 10.34 0.02 33.78
C SER A 32 9.10 -0.71 33.26
N GLY A 33 8.18 0.08 32.69
CA GLY A 33 7.19 -0.38 31.72
C GLY A 33 7.13 0.58 30.52
N SER A 34 7.26 0.02 29.32
CA SER A 34 6.93 0.62 28.00
C SER A 34 8.01 1.27 27.12
N VAL A 35 9.31 0.98 27.30
CA VAL A 35 10.33 1.37 26.29
C VAL A 35 10.73 0.22 25.36
N THR A 36 10.61 -1.03 25.82
CA THR A 36 11.09 -2.22 25.10
C THR A 36 10.27 -2.58 23.86
N GLU A 37 8.94 -2.50 23.91
CA GLU A 37 8.07 -2.90 22.79
C GLU A 37 8.18 -1.94 21.60
N VAL A 38 8.26 -0.62 21.87
CA VAL A 38 8.46 0.42 20.85
C VAL A 38 9.87 0.35 20.25
N MET A 39 10.90 0.11 21.06
CA MET A 39 12.27 -0.05 20.56
C MET A 39 12.42 -1.31 19.69
N GLN A 40 11.83 -2.43 20.08
CA GLN A 40 11.90 -3.67 19.32
C GLN A 40 11.12 -3.57 17.99
N ALA A 41 9.89 -3.03 18.02
CA ALA A 41 9.10 -2.82 16.80
C ALA A 41 9.82 -1.90 15.80
N ASN A 42 10.54 -0.89 16.27
CA ASN A 42 11.35 -0.03 15.41
C ASN A 42 12.61 -0.72 14.87
N ALA A 43 13.25 -1.60 15.65
CA ALA A 43 14.37 -2.41 15.16
C ALA A 43 13.95 -3.39 14.06
N ASP A 44 12.78 -4.03 14.22
CA ASP A 44 12.21 -4.94 13.23
C ASP A 44 11.87 -4.21 11.92
N VAL A 45 11.29 -3.01 12.02
CA VAL A 45 11.03 -2.15 10.84
C VAL A 45 12.33 -1.75 10.13
N LYS A 46 13.38 -1.40 10.88
CA LYS A 46 14.68 -1.05 10.29
C LYS A 46 15.29 -2.23 9.52
N ALA A 47 15.20 -3.45 10.03
CA ALA A 47 15.65 -4.64 9.33
C ALA A 47 14.85 -4.90 8.05
N LEU A 48 13.52 -4.73 8.10
CA LEU A 48 12.65 -4.84 6.92
C LEU A 48 13.00 -3.79 5.85
N LEU A 49 13.27 -2.54 6.26
CA LEU A 49 13.71 -1.47 5.37
C LEU A 49 15.02 -1.83 4.67
N GLN A 50 16.04 -2.19 5.44
CA GLN A 50 17.36 -2.53 4.89
C GLN A 50 17.29 -3.66 3.86
N LYS A 51 16.48 -4.69 4.15
CA LYS A 51 16.26 -5.79 3.21
C LYS A 51 15.59 -5.29 1.93
N ALA A 52 14.47 -4.57 2.06
CA ALA A 52 13.67 -4.16 0.91
C ALA A 52 14.38 -3.14 0.02
N GLU A 53 15.22 -2.26 0.59
CA GLU A 53 15.93 -1.21 -0.17
C GLU A 53 16.99 -1.73 -1.14
N THR A 54 17.34 -3.01 -1.05
CA THR A 54 18.18 -3.70 -2.05
C THR A 54 17.43 -4.09 -3.31
N LEU A 55 16.09 -4.04 -3.29
CA LEU A 55 15.25 -4.50 -4.39
C LEU A 55 15.11 -3.42 -5.48
N PRO A 56 14.93 -3.84 -6.75
CA PRO A 56 14.64 -2.93 -7.83
C PRO A 56 13.38 -2.09 -7.59
N THR A 57 13.40 -0.80 -7.92
CA THR A 57 12.31 0.14 -7.61
C THR A 57 11.40 0.48 -8.80
N PHE A 58 10.17 0.87 -8.47
CA PHE A 58 9.27 1.66 -9.30
C PHE A 58 8.88 2.94 -8.55
N GLU A 59 9.17 4.10 -9.13
CA GLU A 59 8.80 5.42 -8.63
C GLU A 59 7.56 5.94 -9.35
N TYR A 60 6.57 6.38 -8.60
CA TYR A 60 5.39 7.05 -9.12
C TYR A 60 5.19 8.39 -8.42
N VAL A 61 4.98 9.45 -9.21
CA VAL A 61 4.63 10.78 -8.70
C VAL A 61 3.25 11.15 -9.22
N ASP A 62 2.33 11.42 -8.31
CA ASP A 62 0.98 11.91 -8.60
C ASP A 62 0.80 13.26 -7.91
N ASN A 63 0.95 14.33 -8.69
CA ASN A 63 0.95 15.71 -8.17
C ASN A 63 1.98 15.90 -7.04
N ASN A 64 1.52 15.97 -5.80
CA ASN A 64 2.33 16.23 -4.60
C ASN A 64 2.69 14.95 -3.83
N THR A 65 2.19 13.80 -4.26
CA THR A 65 2.44 12.53 -3.59
C THR A 65 3.48 11.72 -4.35
N GLN A 66 4.52 11.28 -3.64
CA GLN A 66 5.53 10.38 -4.14
C GLN A 66 5.32 8.97 -3.57
N TYR A 67 5.38 8.00 -4.46
CA TYR A 67 5.33 6.58 -4.15
C TYR A 67 6.63 5.92 -4.63
N THR A 68 7.23 5.09 -3.77
CA THR A 68 8.36 4.25 -4.15
C THR A 68 8.05 2.81 -3.77
N ALA A 69 7.89 1.94 -4.76
CA ALA A 69 7.68 0.51 -4.56
C ALA A 69 8.98 -0.26 -4.80
N TYR A 70 9.33 -1.14 -3.88
CA TYR A 70 10.48 -2.03 -3.93
C TYR A 70 10.00 -3.43 -4.29
N LEU A 71 10.52 -3.97 -5.40
CA LEU A 71 9.87 -5.07 -6.12
C LEU A 71 10.73 -6.33 -6.16
N ASN A 72 10.17 -7.44 -5.68
CA ASN A 72 10.65 -8.80 -5.91
C ASN A 72 9.58 -9.56 -6.71
N GLY A 73 9.41 -9.19 -7.98
CA GLY A 73 8.26 -9.56 -8.79
C GLY A 73 6.97 -8.82 -8.42
N GLN A 74 6.69 -8.63 -7.12
CA GLN A 74 5.63 -7.77 -6.59
C GLN A 74 6.16 -6.89 -5.44
N PRO A 75 5.41 -5.88 -4.97
CA PRO A 75 5.86 -5.03 -3.89
C PRO A 75 6.14 -5.82 -2.60
N GLU A 76 7.35 -5.66 -2.05
CA GLU A 76 7.69 -6.07 -0.67
C GLU A 76 7.66 -4.87 0.28
N LEU A 77 7.94 -3.67 -0.24
CA LEU A 77 7.81 -2.40 0.48
C LEU A 77 7.22 -1.34 -0.45
N ILE A 78 6.31 -0.53 0.07
CA ILE A 78 5.86 0.72 -0.55
C ILE A 78 6.07 1.85 0.43
N LYS A 79 6.81 2.88 -0.01
CA LYS A 79 6.93 4.17 0.68
C LYS A 79 5.97 5.16 0.04
N VAL A 80 5.23 5.88 0.88
CA VAL A 80 4.36 6.98 0.46
C VAL A 80 4.83 8.24 1.19
N SER A 81 5.05 9.31 0.44
CA SER A 81 5.42 10.61 0.99
C SER A 81 4.50 11.68 0.39
N ASN A 82 3.86 12.47 1.25
CA ASN A 82 3.04 13.61 0.88
C ASN A 82 3.31 14.76 1.86
N GLY A 83 4.32 15.58 1.57
CA GLY A 83 4.78 16.61 2.49
C GLY A 83 5.36 16.01 3.77
N SER A 84 4.74 16.29 4.92
CA SER A 84 5.16 15.75 6.23
C SER A 84 4.76 14.29 6.44
N ASP A 85 3.75 13.82 5.73
CA ASP A 85 3.15 12.52 5.99
C ASP A 85 3.94 11.44 5.27
N ASN A 86 4.54 10.54 6.05
CA ASN A 86 5.31 9.42 5.54
C ASN A 86 4.73 8.11 6.05
N LYS A 87 4.43 7.22 5.10
CA LYS A 87 3.93 5.87 5.40
C LYS A 87 4.81 4.81 4.75
N LEU A 88 5.00 3.71 5.47
CA LEU A 88 5.64 2.50 4.98
C LEU A 88 4.64 1.36 5.04
N PHE A 89 4.51 0.62 3.94
CA PHE A 89 3.71 -0.59 3.87
C PHE A 89 4.60 -1.76 3.51
N PHE A 90 4.73 -2.73 4.42
CA PHE A 90 5.51 -3.94 4.20
C PHE A 90 4.58 -5.10 3.84
N TYR A 91 4.97 -5.88 2.84
CA TYR A 91 4.16 -6.96 2.30
C TYR A 91 4.90 -8.30 2.39
N LYS A 92 4.15 -9.36 2.68
CA LYS A 92 4.60 -10.75 2.64
C LYS A 92 3.54 -11.60 1.95
N GLY A 93 3.93 -12.30 0.87
CA GLY A 93 2.99 -13.14 0.11
C GLY A 93 1.79 -12.37 -0.45
N GLY A 94 1.98 -11.09 -0.81
CA GLY A 94 0.92 -10.22 -1.34
C GLY A 94 -0.08 -9.67 -0.32
N LYS A 95 0.15 -9.91 0.97
CA LYS A 95 -0.63 -9.31 2.07
C LYS A 95 0.25 -8.33 2.83
N VAL A 96 -0.34 -7.23 3.30
CA VAL A 96 0.37 -6.29 4.18
C VAL A 96 0.58 -6.94 5.54
N SER A 97 1.79 -6.86 6.09
CA SER A 97 2.15 -7.42 7.39
C SER A 97 2.47 -6.35 8.42
N VAL A 98 3.07 -5.23 7.99
CA VAL A 98 3.42 -4.13 8.87
C VAL A 98 3.11 -2.82 8.16
N VAL A 99 2.54 -1.86 8.88
CA VAL A 99 2.39 -0.48 8.43
C VAL A 99 3.06 0.44 9.43
N GLN A 100 3.89 1.36 8.96
CA GLN A 100 4.38 2.46 9.78
C GLN A 100 3.80 3.77 9.27
N GLU A 101 3.15 4.54 10.14
CA GLU A 101 2.59 5.87 9.83
C GLU A 101 2.90 6.81 10.99
N ASN A 102 3.52 7.95 10.70
CA ASN A 102 3.82 9.00 11.69
C ASN A 102 4.57 8.46 12.93
N GLY A 103 5.53 7.55 12.70
CA GLY A 103 6.33 6.90 13.75
C GLY A 103 5.64 5.77 14.50
N LYS A 104 4.33 5.54 14.30
CA LYS A 104 3.60 4.42 14.90
C LYS A 104 3.71 3.18 14.02
N VAL A 105 4.02 2.05 14.63
CA VAL A 105 4.14 0.76 13.96
C VAL A 105 2.88 -0.07 14.24
N HIS A 106 2.26 -0.56 13.18
CA HIS A 106 1.08 -1.41 13.22
C HIS A 106 1.45 -2.78 12.64
N ASN A 107 1.52 -3.80 13.50
CA ASN A 107 1.52 -5.18 13.06
C ASN A 107 0.09 -5.53 12.59
N ILE A 108 -0.04 -5.93 11.33
CA ILE A 108 -1.35 -6.13 10.72
C ILE A 108 -1.89 -7.51 11.06
N ASP A 109 -3.04 -7.50 11.72
CA ASP A 109 -3.92 -8.64 11.85
C ASP A 109 -5.20 -8.38 11.04
N ALA A 110 -5.46 -9.23 10.05
CA ALA A 110 -6.62 -9.10 9.17
C ALA A 110 -7.96 -9.23 9.90
N ALA A 111 -8.00 -9.82 11.09
CA ALA A 111 -9.19 -9.91 11.93
C ALA A 111 -9.49 -8.61 12.70
N ASN A 112 -8.52 -7.68 12.79
CA ASN A 112 -8.67 -6.46 13.55
C ASN A 112 -9.43 -5.39 12.76
N GLN A 113 -10.66 -5.11 13.20
CA GLN A 113 -11.54 -4.12 12.56
C GLN A 113 -10.93 -2.70 12.54
N ALA A 114 -10.14 -2.33 13.54
CA ALA A 114 -9.50 -1.01 13.62
C ALA A 114 -8.43 -0.81 12.52
N GLN A 115 -7.88 -1.90 11.96
CA GLN A 115 -6.84 -1.87 10.94
C GLN A 115 -7.38 -2.01 9.51
N LYS A 116 -8.70 -2.19 9.34
CA LYS A 116 -9.33 -2.44 8.04
C LYS A 116 -9.05 -1.36 7.00
N ALA A 117 -8.98 -0.09 7.42
CA ALA A 117 -8.64 1.03 6.54
C ALA A 117 -7.20 0.94 6.01
N LEU A 118 -6.24 0.64 6.89
CA LEU A 118 -4.83 0.44 6.52
C LEU A 118 -4.68 -0.73 5.55
N VAL A 119 -5.38 -1.85 5.81
CA VAL A 119 -5.38 -3.01 4.93
C VAL A 119 -5.96 -2.67 3.55
N ALA A 120 -7.05 -1.92 3.49
CA ALA A 120 -7.68 -1.51 2.24
C ALA A 120 -6.77 -0.56 1.43
N GLU A 121 -6.15 0.41 2.09
CA GLU A 121 -5.15 1.31 1.49
C GLU A 121 -3.97 0.52 0.93
N ALA A 122 -3.39 -0.38 1.74
CA ALA A 122 -2.27 -1.22 1.34
C ALA A 122 -2.63 -2.11 0.12
N MET A 123 -3.80 -2.73 0.10
CA MET A 123 -4.25 -3.53 -1.05
C MET A 123 -4.40 -2.68 -2.32
N LYS A 124 -4.90 -1.44 -2.19
CA LYS A 124 -4.99 -0.52 -3.33
C LYS A 124 -3.59 -0.20 -3.85
N LEU A 125 -2.66 0.19 -2.98
CA LEU A 125 -1.28 0.52 -3.33
C LEU A 125 -0.55 -0.68 -3.96
N TYR A 126 -0.73 -1.88 -3.42
CA TYR A 126 -0.14 -3.10 -3.94
C TYR A 126 -0.55 -3.37 -5.40
N LYS A 127 -1.85 -3.22 -5.72
CA LYS A 127 -2.35 -3.35 -7.10
C LYS A 127 -1.85 -2.23 -8.01
N MET A 128 -1.80 -1.01 -7.49
CA MET A 128 -1.42 0.19 -8.24
C MET A 128 0.07 0.18 -8.62
N LEU A 129 0.94 -0.23 -7.71
CA LEU A 129 2.39 -0.06 -7.81
C LEU A 129 3.15 -1.36 -8.09
N GLY A 130 2.45 -2.49 -8.18
CA GLY A 130 3.05 -3.78 -8.49
C GLY A 130 3.41 -3.98 -9.97
N SER A 131 3.94 -5.16 -10.28
CA SER A 131 4.20 -5.54 -11.68
C SER A 131 2.90 -5.87 -12.41
N ASN A 132 2.79 -5.47 -13.66
CA ASN A 132 1.65 -5.77 -14.52
C ASN A 132 2.01 -6.78 -15.62
N ASN A 133 1.01 -7.16 -16.42
CA ASN A 133 1.21 -8.12 -17.51
C ASN A 133 2.13 -7.59 -18.61
N ALA A 134 2.19 -6.27 -18.83
CA ALA A 134 3.09 -5.68 -19.80
C ALA A 134 4.56 -5.84 -19.38
N ASP A 135 4.87 -5.65 -18.09
CA ASP A 135 6.22 -5.85 -17.55
C ASP A 135 6.70 -7.31 -17.76
N LYS A 136 5.80 -8.29 -17.65
CA LYS A 136 6.11 -9.73 -17.83
C LYS A 136 6.19 -10.14 -19.30
N GLY A 137 5.32 -9.56 -20.15
CA GLY A 137 5.14 -9.97 -21.54
C GLY A 137 6.03 -9.24 -22.54
N VAL A 138 6.79 -8.22 -22.12
CA VAL A 138 7.49 -7.35 -23.06
C VAL A 138 8.57 -8.05 -23.88
N VAL A 139 9.13 -9.15 -23.36
CA VAL A 139 10.11 -9.98 -24.09
C VAL A 139 9.51 -10.58 -25.37
N ASN A 140 8.17 -10.70 -25.44
CA ASN A 140 7.45 -11.23 -26.59
C ASN A 140 7.01 -10.13 -27.58
N VAL A 141 7.25 -8.85 -27.26
CA VAL A 141 6.91 -7.71 -28.13
C VAL A 141 7.97 -7.59 -29.22
N LYS A 142 7.65 -8.04 -30.44
CA LYS A 142 8.55 -8.03 -31.62
C LYS A 142 8.54 -6.71 -32.41
N THR A 143 8.04 -5.63 -31.83
CA THR A 143 7.94 -4.32 -32.47
C THR A 143 9.17 -3.46 -32.15
N GLY A 144 9.36 -2.35 -32.89
CA GLY A 144 10.45 -1.39 -32.62
C GLY A 144 10.44 -0.81 -31.20
N ASN A 145 11.58 -0.28 -30.77
CA ASN A 145 11.79 0.23 -29.40
C ASN A 145 10.74 1.27 -28.97
N ASP A 146 10.30 2.13 -29.88
CA ASP A 146 9.26 3.14 -29.62
C ASP A 146 7.91 2.51 -29.29
N ALA A 147 7.50 1.49 -30.03
CA ALA A 147 6.26 0.77 -29.78
C ALA A 147 6.31 0.04 -28.43
N LYS A 148 7.46 -0.53 -28.07
CA LYS A 148 7.70 -1.13 -26.76
C LYS A 148 7.62 -0.10 -25.63
N LEU A 149 8.26 1.06 -25.79
CA LEU A 149 8.19 2.18 -24.85
C LEU A 149 6.75 2.64 -24.64
N ASN A 150 6.02 2.87 -25.73
CA ASN A 150 4.63 3.29 -25.69
C ASN A 150 3.74 2.26 -24.99
N TYR A 151 3.90 0.97 -25.31
CA TYR A 151 3.14 -0.11 -24.70
C TYR A 151 3.35 -0.19 -23.18
N LEU A 152 4.60 -0.19 -22.73
CA LEU A 152 4.95 -0.25 -21.31
C LEU A 152 4.41 0.98 -20.55
N CYS A 153 4.60 2.18 -21.10
CA CYS A 153 4.13 3.40 -20.45
C CYS A 153 2.60 3.46 -20.35
N ILE A 154 1.87 3.14 -21.43
CA ILE A 154 0.40 3.15 -21.41
C ILE A 154 -0.13 2.11 -20.41
N ALA A 155 0.41 0.89 -20.42
CA ALA A 155 -0.01 -0.16 -19.49
C ALA A 155 0.23 0.24 -18.04
N LYS A 156 1.37 0.89 -17.74
CA LYS A 156 1.66 1.37 -16.38
C LYS A 156 0.75 2.52 -15.98
N ILE A 157 0.44 3.46 -16.88
CA ILE A 157 -0.52 4.55 -16.61
C ILE A 157 -1.91 3.98 -16.31
N GLN A 158 -2.39 3.03 -17.12
CA GLN A 158 -3.68 2.37 -16.89
C GLN A 158 -3.75 1.71 -15.51
N GLN A 159 -2.65 1.08 -15.08
CA GLN A 159 -2.52 0.48 -13.76
C GLN A 159 -2.55 1.53 -12.64
N VAL A 160 -1.67 2.55 -12.69
CA VAL A 160 -1.53 3.51 -11.57
C VAL A 160 -2.74 4.46 -11.48
N ALA A 161 -3.28 4.89 -12.61
CA ALA A 161 -4.44 5.77 -12.68
C ALA A 161 -5.78 5.01 -12.64
N GLN A 162 -5.73 3.68 -12.51
CA GLN A 162 -6.88 2.78 -12.42
C GLN A 162 -7.91 3.05 -13.54
N THR A 163 -7.43 3.14 -14.79
CA THR A 163 -8.23 3.49 -15.96
C THR A 163 -7.91 2.59 -17.14
N SER A 164 -8.89 2.32 -17.99
CA SER A 164 -8.67 1.67 -19.29
C SER A 164 -8.37 2.67 -20.41
N ARG A 165 -8.71 3.96 -20.23
CA ARG A 165 -8.66 4.97 -21.30
C ARG A 165 -7.56 5.99 -21.06
N VAL A 166 -6.51 5.90 -21.88
CA VAL A 166 -5.40 6.85 -21.92
C VAL A 166 -5.37 7.48 -23.31
N PHE A 167 -5.75 8.75 -23.42
CA PHE A 167 -5.62 9.50 -24.65
C PHE A 167 -4.37 10.36 -24.57
N ARG A 168 -3.60 10.42 -25.65
CA ARG A 168 -2.35 11.18 -25.71
C ARG A 168 -2.50 12.31 -26.72
N SER A 169 -1.90 13.47 -26.46
CA SER A 169 -1.79 14.53 -27.45
C SER A 169 -0.88 14.10 -28.61
N SER A 170 -1.06 14.71 -29.78
CA SER A 170 -0.29 14.43 -31.00
C SER A 170 1.21 14.77 -30.87
N ALA A 171 1.54 15.81 -30.10
CA ALA A 171 2.92 16.16 -29.76
C ALA A 171 3.49 15.17 -28.72
N ASN A 172 3.89 14.00 -29.18
CA ASN A 172 4.62 13.02 -28.36
C ASN A 172 6.12 13.23 -28.58
N HIS A 173 6.85 13.44 -27.50
CA HIS A 173 8.30 13.57 -27.54
C HIS A 173 8.88 12.30 -26.92
N ALA A 174 9.12 11.28 -27.77
CA ALA A 174 10.02 10.20 -27.42
C ALA A 174 11.42 10.80 -27.39
N ASN A 175 11.85 11.26 -26.22
CA ASN A 175 13.15 11.91 -26.06
C ASN A 175 14.30 10.87 -26.20
N SER A 176 13.98 9.58 -26.10
CA SER A 176 14.87 8.44 -26.33
C SER A 176 14.07 7.13 -26.44
N ASN A 177 14.76 6.01 -26.67
CA ASN A 177 14.19 4.65 -26.61
C ASN A 177 13.73 4.21 -25.19
N SER A 178 13.97 5.03 -24.16
CA SER A 178 13.71 4.70 -22.75
C SER A 178 12.94 5.77 -21.99
N ARG A 179 12.64 6.92 -22.60
CA ARG A 179 11.92 8.02 -21.96
C ARG A 179 10.88 8.62 -22.89
N LEU A 180 9.66 8.66 -22.39
CA LEU A 180 8.51 9.24 -23.07
C LEU A 180 7.94 10.39 -22.25
N THR A 181 7.82 11.56 -22.88
CA THR A 181 7.07 12.70 -22.32
C THR A 181 5.91 13.06 -23.24
N ALA A 182 4.74 13.32 -22.66
CA ALA A 182 3.53 13.65 -23.40
C ALA A 182 2.51 14.32 -22.49
N ASP A 183 1.55 15.01 -23.10
CA ASP A 183 0.31 15.36 -22.42
C ASP A 183 -0.69 14.23 -22.57
N VAL A 184 -1.26 13.80 -21.45
CA VAL A 184 -2.21 12.69 -21.40
C VAL A 184 -3.53 13.15 -20.81
N ARG A 185 -4.61 12.65 -21.41
CA ARG A 185 -5.97 12.83 -20.95
C ARG A 185 -6.47 11.51 -20.39
N LEU A 186 -6.76 11.51 -19.10
CA LEU A 186 -7.19 10.35 -18.31
C LEU A 186 -8.64 10.55 -17.85
N ASN A 187 -9.45 9.50 -17.84
CA ASN A 187 -10.81 9.50 -17.26
C ASN A 187 -11.69 10.70 -17.67
N GLY A 188 -11.80 10.97 -18.98
CA GLY A 188 -12.58 12.09 -19.50
C GLY A 188 -11.72 13.34 -19.65
N ASN A 189 -12.02 14.43 -18.92
CA ASN A 189 -11.42 15.76 -19.12
C ASN A 189 -10.24 16.07 -18.18
N ARG A 190 -9.55 15.07 -17.62
CA ARG A 190 -8.40 15.31 -16.74
C ARG A 190 -7.10 15.24 -17.52
N PHE A 191 -6.45 16.40 -17.67
CA PHE A 191 -5.21 16.55 -18.41
C PHE A 191 -4.01 16.52 -17.47
N HIS A 192 -2.97 15.78 -17.85
CA HIS A 192 -1.74 15.65 -17.08
C HIS A 192 -0.53 15.79 -17.99
N LYS A 193 0.55 16.37 -17.46
CA LYS A 193 1.90 16.18 -17.99
C LYS A 193 2.42 14.84 -17.51
N MET A 194 2.87 14.01 -18.44
CA MET A 194 3.42 12.69 -18.15
C MET A 194 4.91 12.62 -18.50
N ASP A 195 5.72 12.05 -17.60
CA ASP A 195 7.11 11.62 -17.83
C ASP A 195 7.23 10.15 -17.43
N CYS A 196 7.43 9.28 -18.40
CA CYS A 196 7.58 7.83 -18.22
C CYS A 196 8.98 7.41 -18.61
N ARG A 197 9.65 6.64 -17.74
CA ARG A 197 11.02 6.16 -17.95
C ARG A 197 11.13 4.67 -17.69
N LEU A 198 11.83 3.98 -18.59
CA LEU A 198 12.11 2.57 -18.50
C LEU A 198 13.45 2.30 -17.81
N ALA A 199 13.52 1.16 -17.12
CA ALA A 199 14.78 0.49 -16.81
C ALA A 199 14.69 -0.94 -17.37
N GLY A 200 15.45 -1.21 -18.43
CA GLY A 200 15.36 -2.45 -19.17
C GLY A 200 13.95 -2.69 -19.73
N ASN A 201 13.27 -3.71 -19.20
CA ASN A 201 12.00 -4.24 -19.71
C ASN A 201 10.76 -3.78 -18.94
N ARG A 202 10.88 -2.75 -18.10
CA ARG A 202 9.77 -2.26 -17.26
C ARG A 202 9.82 -0.76 -17.08
N VAL A 203 8.70 -0.18 -16.67
CA VAL A 203 8.66 1.22 -16.22
C VAL A 203 9.28 1.33 -14.83
N ALA A 204 10.33 2.13 -14.71
CA ALA A 204 11.01 2.40 -13.44
C ALA A 204 10.56 3.72 -12.81
N LYS A 205 10.13 4.68 -13.64
CA LYS A 205 9.61 5.96 -13.15
C LYS A 205 8.42 6.41 -13.98
N LEU A 206 7.38 6.89 -13.32
CA LEU A 206 6.23 7.52 -13.93
C LEU A 206 5.83 8.75 -13.13
N SER A 207 5.63 9.88 -13.80
CA SER A 207 5.04 11.07 -13.20
C SER A 207 3.77 11.44 -13.96
N LEU A 208 2.71 11.78 -13.22
CA LEU A 208 1.45 12.32 -13.72
C LEU A 208 1.15 13.60 -12.93
N ILE A 209 1.44 14.75 -13.53
CA ILE A 209 1.20 16.06 -12.91
C ILE A 209 0.00 16.70 -13.59
N LYS A 210 -1.05 16.98 -12.81
CA LYS A 210 -2.26 17.63 -13.33
C LYS A 210 -1.91 18.99 -13.94
N LYS A 211 -2.53 19.30 -15.07
CA LYS A 211 -2.48 20.62 -15.70
C LYS A 211 -3.54 21.56 -15.16
#